data_AF-A0A946CS03-F1
#
_entry.id   AF-A0A946CS03-F1
#
_cell.length_a   1.000
_cell.length_b   1.000
_cell.length_c   1.000
_cell.angle_alpha   90.00
_cell.angle_beta   90.00
_cell.angle_gamma   90.00
#
_symmetry.space_group_name_H-M   'P 1'
#
loop_
_entity.id
_entity.type
_entity.pdbx_description
1 polymer ?
#
loop_
_entity_poly.entity_id
_entity_poly.type
_entity_poly.pdbx_seq_one_letter_code
_entity_poly.pdbx_strand_id
1 'polypeptide(L)'
;MKFISLVIMSLMFFGGLAHGAINCSNPSSGVERLICTSSRASVAQSDMALSYNLAMRRGADIDVLQKSQTDWYNNVLSECNNVDCIVDAMTERSAEIENMDGLRDR
;
A
#
# COMPACT_ATOMS: atom_id res chain seq x y z
N MET A 1 10.79 34.63 38.02
CA MET A 1 9.67 33.68 37.89
C MET A 1 8.69 34.18 36.85
N LYS A 2 8.78 33.69 35.61
CA LYS A 2 7.70 33.73 34.61
C LYS A 2 7.87 32.49 33.73
N PHE A 3 7.40 31.37 34.27
CA PHE A 3 7.24 30.14 33.50
C PHE A 3 5.95 30.25 32.68
N ILE A 4 5.92 29.51 31.58
CA ILE A 4 4.75 29.14 30.77
C ILE A 4 4.45 30.13 29.63
N SER A 5 4.99 29.81 28.45
CA SER A 5 4.26 30.01 27.19
C SER A 5 4.56 28.83 26.26
N LEU A 6 3.62 27.88 26.30
CA LEU A 6 3.09 27.12 25.18
C LEU A 6 4.12 26.65 24.13
N VAL A 7 4.77 25.53 24.43
CA VAL A 7 5.29 24.64 23.39
C VAL A 7 4.08 24.01 22.70
N ILE A 8 3.60 24.65 21.62
CA ILE A 8 2.69 24.02 20.66
C ILE A 8 3.53 23.00 19.91
N MET A 9 3.63 21.81 20.51
CA MET A 9 4.23 20.63 19.91
C MET A 9 3.34 20.22 18.74
N SER A 10 3.72 20.70 17.55
CA SER A 10 3.11 20.36 16.28
C SER A 10 3.21 18.84 16.08
N LEU A 11 2.11 18.14 16.33
CA LEU A 11 1.89 16.76 15.92
C LEU A 11 1.71 16.76 14.40
N MET A 12 2.80 16.89 13.65
CA MET A 12 2.84 16.42 12.28
C MET A 12 2.85 14.89 12.34
N PHE A 13 1.66 14.29 12.45
CA PHE A 13 1.46 12.91 12.06
C PHE A 13 1.72 12.84 10.55
N PHE A 14 2.96 12.55 10.18
CA PHE A 14 3.27 12.01 8.86
C PHE A 14 2.66 10.60 8.81
N GLY A 15 1.35 10.53 8.61
CA GLY A 15 0.72 9.31 8.13
C GLY A 15 1.37 9.00 6.79
N GLY A 16 2.23 7.98 6.75
CA GLY A 16 2.76 7.49 5.49
C GLY A 16 1.58 7.23 4.55
N LEU A 17 1.68 7.73 3.32
CA LEU A 17 0.67 7.46 2.31
C LEU A 17 0.60 5.93 2.16
N ALA A 18 -0.50 5.34 2.61
CA ALA A 18 -0.74 3.92 2.40
C ALA A 18 -0.81 3.68 0.89
N HIS A 19 0.09 2.85 0.37
CA HIS A 19 0.19 2.52 -1.07
C HIS A 19 -0.90 1.52 -1.50
N GLY A 20 -2.14 1.75 -1.08
CA GLY A 20 -3.28 0.88 -1.42
C GLY A 20 -3.75 1.06 -2.87
N ALA A 21 -3.49 2.22 -3.47
CA ALA A 21 -3.84 2.51 -4.87
C ALA A 21 -2.88 3.52 -5.49
N ILE A 22 -2.52 3.30 -6.75
CA ILE A 22 -1.68 4.18 -7.57
C ILE A 22 -2.54 5.25 -8.22
N ASN A 23 -2.07 6.51 -8.16
CA ASN A 23 -2.75 7.65 -8.76
C ASN A 23 -2.29 7.87 -10.20
N CYS A 24 -3.03 7.32 -11.16
CA CYS A 24 -2.69 7.44 -12.57
C CYS A 24 -2.85 8.84 -13.17
N SER A 25 -3.48 9.78 -12.47
CA SER A 25 -3.48 11.20 -12.88
C SER A 25 -2.13 11.88 -12.63
N ASN A 26 -1.28 11.32 -11.76
CA ASN A 26 0.04 11.86 -11.44
C ASN A 26 1.00 10.76 -10.94
N PRO A 27 1.48 9.86 -11.82
CA PRO A 27 2.34 8.75 -11.43
C PRO A 27 3.73 9.24 -11.00
N SER A 28 4.16 8.83 -9.81
CA SER A 28 5.37 9.29 -9.13
C SER A 28 6.64 8.56 -9.59
N SER A 29 6.50 7.35 -10.14
CA SER A 29 7.63 6.46 -10.45
C SER A 29 7.52 5.81 -11.84
N GLY A 30 8.61 5.14 -12.26
CA GLY A 30 8.63 4.38 -13.52
C GLY A 30 7.64 3.21 -13.50
N VAL A 31 7.59 2.47 -12.39
CA VAL A 31 6.65 1.36 -12.22
C VAL A 31 5.19 1.83 -12.22
N GLU A 32 4.89 2.97 -11.58
CA GLU A 32 3.54 3.55 -11.61
C GLU A 32 3.14 3.96 -13.03
N ARG A 33 4.06 4.54 -13.81
CA ARG A 33 3.80 4.85 -15.23
C ARG A 33 3.50 3.60 -16.04
N LEU A 34 4.24 2.51 -15.84
CA LEU A 34 3.97 1.22 -16.50
C LEU A 34 2.58 0.68 -16.13
N ILE A 35 2.21 0.77 -14.85
CA ILE A 35 0.88 0.34 -14.37
C ILE A 35 -0.23 1.15 -15.04
N CYS A 36 -0.08 2.47 -15.09
CA CYS A 36 -1.09 3.37 -15.64
C CYS A 36 -1.22 3.33 -17.17
N THR A 37 -0.23 2.78 -17.88
CA THR A 37 -0.23 2.68 -19.35
C THR A 37 -0.50 1.28 -19.87
N SER A 38 -0.54 0.27 -18.99
CA SER A 38 -0.82 -1.13 -19.33
C SER A 38 -2.15 -1.57 -18.75
N SER A 39 -3.08 -1.97 -19.61
CA SER A 39 -4.38 -2.50 -19.17
C SER A 39 -4.21 -3.72 -18.26
N ARG A 40 -3.27 -4.63 -18.58
CA ARG A 40 -3.01 -5.83 -17.78
C ARG A 40 -2.49 -5.49 -16.38
N ALA A 41 -1.54 -4.56 -16.29
CA ALA A 41 -1.02 -4.12 -14.99
C ALA A 41 -2.07 -3.34 -14.18
N SER A 42 -2.88 -2.52 -14.84
CA SER A 42 -3.98 -1.79 -14.18
C SER A 42 -5.07 -2.72 -13.63
N VAL A 43 -5.39 -3.82 -14.33
CA VAL A 43 -6.29 -4.87 -13.83
C VAL A 43 -5.68 -5.54 -12.60
N ALA A 44 -4.43 -6.00 -12.67
CA ALA A 44 -3.75 -6.63 -11.53
C ALA A 44 -3.68 -5.70 -10.31
N GLN A 45 -3.45 -4.39 -10.52
CA GLN A 45 -3.49 -3.40 -9.45
C GLN A 45 -4.89 -3.30 -8.81
N SER A 46 -5.94 -3.32 -9.63
CA SER A 46 -7.33 -3.23 -9.18
C SER A 46 -7.72 -4.45 -8.35
N ASP A 47 -7.30 -5.64 -8.76
CA ASP A 47 -7.54 -6.91 -8.05
C ASP A 47 -6.80 -6.95 -6.71
N MET A 48 -5.55 -6.49 -6.68
CA MET A 48 -4.80 -6.35 -5.42
C MET A 48 -5.42 -5.32 -4.48
N ALA A 49 -5.85 -4.17 -5.00
CA ALA A 49 -6.54 -3.15 -4.21
C ALA A 49 -7.87 -3.67 -3.65
N LEU A 50 -8.60 -4.50 -4.40
CA LEU A 50 -9.79 -5.19 -3.90
C LEU A 50 -9.44 -6.12 -2.75
N SER A 51 -8.40 -6.94 -2.89
CA SER A 51 -7.92 -7.85 -1.83
C SER A 51 -7.57 -7.11 -0.54
N TYR A 52 -6.86 -5.98 -0.66
CA TYR A 52 -6.54 -5.08 0.45
C TYR A 52 -7.81 -4.57 1.16
N ASN A 53 -8.78 -4.10 0.39
CA ASN A 53 -10.06 -3.62 0.94
C ASN A 53 -10.86 -4.74 1.62
N LEU A 54 -10.82 -5.96 1.08
CA LEU A 54 -11.47 -7.11 1.69
C LEU A 54 -10.78 -7.53 2.99
N ALA A 55 -9.45 -7.52 3.06
CA ALA A 55 -8.71 -7.80 4.30
C ALA A 55 -9.11 -6.83 5.42
N MET A 56 -9.21 -5.53 5.13
CA MET A 56 -9.74 -4.55 6.10
C MET A 56 -11.15 -4.91 6.59
N ARG A 57 -12.03 -5.35 5.68
CA ARG A 57 -13.41 -5.76 6.03
C ARG A 57 -13.46 -7.06 6.84
N ARG A 58 -12.50 -7.97 6.64
CA ARG A 58 -12.35 -9.21 7.42
C ARG A 58 -11.70 -8.98 8.78
N GLY A 59 -11.30 -7.74 9.10
CA GLY A 59 -10.76 -7.37 10.40
C GLY A 59 -9.26 -7.60 10.53
N ALA A 60 -8.52 -7.57 9.42
CA ALA A 60 -7.06 -7.50 9.45
C ALA A 60 -6.59 -6.32 10.33
N ASP A 61 -5.47 -6.51 11.03
CA ASP A 61 -4.83 -5.42 11.73
C ASP A 61 -4.36 -4.36 10.72
N ILE A 62 -4.92 -3.14 10.82
CA ILE A 62 -4.70 -2.07 9.85
C ILE A 62 -3.24 -1.61 9.84
N ASP A 63 -2.60 -1.54 11.00
CA ASP A 63 -1.22 -1.07 11.12
C ASP A 63 -0.27 -2.09 10.49
N VAL A 64 -0.51 -3.38 10.74
CA VAL A 64 0.23 -4.49 10.12
C VAL A 64 0.02 -4.51 8.61
N LEU A 65 -1.22 -4.38 8.14
CA LEU A 65 -1.55 -4.41 6.71
C LEU A 65 -0.92 -3.23 5.96
N GLN A 66 -1.04 -2.01 6.50
CA GLN A 66 -0.45 -0.80 5.91
C GLN A 66 1.08 -0.86 5.86
N LYS A 67 1.71 -1.30 6.96
CA LYS A 67 3.15 -1.47 7.03
C LYS A 67 3.63 -2.51 6.02
N SER A 68 2.99 -3.68 6.01
CA SER A 68 3.30 -4.76 5.06
C SER A 68 3.15 -4.31 3.61
N GLN A 69 2.10 -3.54 3.29
CA GLN A 69 1.88 -3.02 1.94
C GLN A 69 2.93 -2.00 1.51
N THR A 70 3.35 -1.13 2.44
CA THR A 70 4.41 -0.14 2.19
C THR A 70 5.77 -0.82 1.99
N ASP A 71 6.08 -1.80 2.83
CA ASP A 71 7.32 -2.57 2.72
C ASP A 71 7.33 -3.39 1.41
N TRP A 72 6.21 -4.02 1.04
CA TRP A 72 6.09 -4.71 -0.24
C TRP A 72 6.27 -3.76 -1.44
N TYR A 73 5.63 -2.58 -1.41
CA TYR A 73 5.77 -1.59 -2.47
C TYR A 73 7.23 -1.20 -2.70
N ASN A 74 7.96 -0.90 -1.61
CA ASN A 74 9.33 -0.39 -1.66
C ASN A 74 10.39 -1.45 -1.96
N ASN A 75 10.11 -2.73 -1.72
CA ASN A 75 11.11 -3.80 -1.86
C ASN A 75 10.80 -4.79 -3.00
N VAL A 76 9.56 -4.82 -3.48
CA VAL A 76 9.12 -5.76 -4.52
C VAL A 76 8.62 -5.00 -5.74
N LEU A 77 7.55 -4.20 -5.58
CA LEU A 77 6.92 -3.56 -6.73
C LEU A 77 7.85 -2.53 -7.38
N SER A 78 8.55 -1.71 -6.59
CA SER A 78 9.45 -0.67 -7.09
C SER A 78 10.62 -1.21 -7.92
N GLU A 79 11.01 -2.47 -7.73
CA GLU A 79 12.10 -3.12 -8.46
C GLU A 79 11.66 -3.65 -9.84
N CYS A 80 10.35 -3.71 -10.11
CA CYS A 80 9.85 -4.16 -11.40
C CYS A 80 10.11 -3.14 -12.52
N ASN A 81 10.63 -3.65 -13.64
CA ASN A 81 10.97 -2.86 -14.82
C ASN A 81 10.13 -3.18 -16.07
N ASN A 82 9.15 -4.08 -15.95
CA ASN A 82 8.28 -4.49 -17.06
C ASN A 82 6.90 -4.94 -16.56
N VAL A 83 5.95 -5.08 -17.48
CA VAL A 83 4.55 -5.41 -17.17
C VAL A 83 4.39 -6.81 -16.57
N ASP A 84 5.17 -7.79 -17.00
CA ASP A 84 5.06 -9.17 -16.49
C ASP A 84 5.44 -9.23 -15.01
N CYS A 85 6.58 -8.64 -14.63
CA CYS A 85 7.00 -8.52 -13.23
C CYS A 85 5.92 -7.87 -12.35
N ILE A 86 5.33 -6.78 -12.83
CA ILE A 86 4.29 -6.04 -12.10
C ILE A 86 3.06 -6.91 -11.87
N VAL A 87 2.60 -7.61 -12.91
CA VAL A 87 1.41 -8.47 -12.83
C VAL A 87 1.67 -9.62 -11.88
N ASP A 88 2.82 -10.27 -11.96
CA ASP A 88 3.17 -11.40 -11.10
C ASP A 88 3.28 -10.94 -9.64
N ALA A 89 4.00 -9.85 -9.37
CA ALA A 89 4.14 -9.29 -8.03
C ALA A 89 2.79 -8.89 -7.40
N MET A 90 1.88 -8.29 -8.18
CA MET A 90 0.54 -7.92 -7.70
C MET A 90 -0.35 -9.13 -7.48
N THR A 91 -0.22 -10.16 -8.31
CA THR A 91 -0.98 -11.42 -8.17
C THR A 91 -0.56 -12.14 -6.90
N GLU A 92 0.75 -12.30 -6.68
CA GLU A 92 1.31 -12.89 -5.46
C GLU A 92 0.88 -12.10 -4.22
N ARG A 93 0.98 -10.76 -4.29
CA ARG A 93 0.58 -9.89 -3.19
C ARG A 93 -0.90 -10.00 -2.85
N SER A 94 -1.77 -10.13 -3.85
CA SER A 94 -3.20 -10.34 -3.63
C SER A 94 -3.44 -11.59 -2.81
N ALA A 95 -2.80 -12.71 -3.17
CA ALA A 95 -2.91 -13.98 -2.45
C ALA A 95 -2.35 -13.89 -1.02
N GLU A 96 -1.25 -13.16 -0.79
CA GLU A 96 -0.74 -12.91 0.57
C GLU A 96 -1.77 -12.17 1.43
N ILE A 97 -2.33 -11.07 0.91
CA ILE A 97 -3.31 -10.22 1.61
C ILE A 97 -4.60 -11.00 1.91
N GLU A 98 -5.02 -11.88 1.01
CA GLU A 98 -6.19 -12.74 1.22
C GLU A 98 -6.02 -13.65 2.45
N ASN A 99 -4.78 -14.01 2.82
CA ASN A 99 -4.46 -14.78 4.00
C ASN A 99 -4.20 -13.92 5.26
N MET A 100 -4.17 -12.59 5.13
CA MET A 100 -4.03 -11.66 6.26
C MET A 100 -5.39 -11.41 6.93
N ASP A 101 -5.96 -12.45 7.52
CA ASP A 101 -7.18 -12.31 8.34
C ASP A 101 -6.83 -11.78 9.74
N GLY A 102 -7.81 -11.16 10.39
CA GLY A 102 -7.67 -10.75 11.79
C GLY A 102 -7.35 -11.98 12.63
N LEU A 103 -6.07 -12.11 13.01
CA LEU A 103 -5.54 -13.21 13.81
C LEU A 103 -6.56 -13.58 14.90
N ARG A 104 -7.21 -14.73 14.73
CA ARG A 104 -8.18 -15.32 15.66
C ARG A 104 -7.51 -15.88 16.92
N ASP A 105 -6.32 -15.39 17.25
CA ASP A 105 -5.53 -15.81 18.40
C ASP A 105 -5.48 -14.67 19.44
N ARG A 106 -6.67 -14.18 19.84
CA ARG A 106 -6.85 -13.49 21.12
C ARG A 106 -7.45 -14.45 22.13
#